data_AF-A0A933LAX7-F1
#
_entry.id   AF-A0A933LAX7-F1
#
_cell.length_a   1.000
_cell.length_b   1.000
_cell.length_c   1.000
_cell.angle_alpha   90.00
_cell.angle_beta   90.00
_cell.angle_gamma   90.00
#
_symmetry.space_group_name_H-M   'P 1'
#
loop_
_entity.id
_entity.type
_entity.pdbx_description
1 polymer ?
#
loop_
_entity_poly.entity_id
_entity_poly.type
_entity_poly.pdbx_seq_one_letter_code
_entity_poly.pdbx_strand_id
1 'polypeptide(L)' 'MKLRFGLRRARVEFHEVNIWNDPSAAAFVRSVANGNETVPTVTIGEVSLVNPSARRVRELSQRTA' A
#
# COMPACT_ATOMS: atom_id res chain seq x y z
N MET A 1 12.19 -0.66 2.31
CA MET A 1 12.35 -0.61 0.82
C MET A 1 12.02 -1.91 0.08
N LYS A 2 11.51 -2.99 0.69
CA LYS A 2 11.28 -4.27 -0.02
C LYS A 2 10.03 -4.28 -0.92
N LEU A 3 8.96 -3.57 -0.54
CA LEU A 3 7.68 -3.65 -1.25
C LEU A 3 7.73 -3.05 -2.65
N ARG A 4 8.12 -1.77 -2.78
CA ARG A 4 8.23 -1.04 -4.06
C ARG A 4 9.01 -1.83 -5.11
N PHE A 5 10.19 -2.33 -4.73
CA PHE A 5 11.04 -3.13 -5.61
C PHE A 5 10.35 -4.45 -6.02
N GLY A 6 9.71 -5.13 -5.08
CA GLY A 6 8.96 -6.36 -5.34
C GLY A 6 7.80 -6.15 -6.32
N LEU A 7 7.05 -5.04 -6.20
CA LEU A 7 5.95 -4.71 -7.11
C LEU A 7 6.45 -4.41 -8.53
N ARG A 8 7.52 -3.62 -8.65
CA ARG A 8 8.15 -3.33 -9.95
C ARG A 8 8.63 -4.61 -10.64
N ARG A 9 9.29 -5.52 -9.92
CA ARG A 9 9.72 -6.83 -10.46
C ARG A 9 8.53 -7.70 -10.88
N ALA A 10 7.42 -7.62 -10.14
CA ALA A 10 6.19 -8.32 -10.44
C ALA A 10 5.36 -7.69 -11.58
N ARG A 11 5.80 -6.55 -12.14
CA ARG A 11 5.06 -5.74 -13.14
C ARG A 11 3.64 -5.39 -12.68
N VAL A 12 3.49 -5.12 -11.38
CA VAL A 12 2.25 -4.59 -10.82
C VAL A 12 2.29 -3.07 -11.01
N GLU A 13 1.25 -2.49 -11.61
CA GLU A 13 1.06 -1.04 -11.65
C GLU A 13 0.60 -0.53 -10.28
N PHE A 14 1.16 0.59 -9.85
CA PHE A 14 0.81 1.23 -8.59
C PHE A 14 1.15 2.72 -8.63
N HIS A 15 0.45 3.50 -7.82
CA HIS A 15 0.78 4.91 -7.56
C HIS A 15 1.37 5.07 -6.16
N GLU A 16 2.43 5.88 -6.06
CA GLU A 16 3.06 6.18 -4.77
C GLU A 16 2.54 7.50 -4.24
N VAL A 17 2.13 7.51 -2.98
CA VAL A 17 1.74 8.72 -2.24
C VAL A 17 2.68 8.87 -1.05
N ASN A 18 3.30 10.05 -0.92
CA ASN A 18 4.14 10.39 0.21
C ASN A 18 3.29 11.06 1.30
N ILE A 19 3.01 10.32 2.37
CA ILE A 19 2.16 10.80 3.47
C ILE A 19 2.76 11.97 4.26
N TRP A 20 4.08 12.15 4.26
CA TRP A 20 4.73 13.27 4.96
C TRP A 20 4.52 14.60 4.25
N ASN A 21 4.11 14.55 2.98
CA ASN A 21 3.77 15.73 2.17
C ASN A 21 2.26 15.91 1.98
N ASP A 22 1.45 14.92 2.37
CA ASP A 22 0.00 14.94 2.22
C ASP A 22 -0.67 14.56 3.56
N PRO A 23 -1.15 15.56 4.32
CA PRO A 23 -1.84 15.33 5.60
C PRO A 23 -3.09 14.45 5.48
N SER A 24 -3.78 14.48 4.33
CA SER A 24 -4.97 13.65 4.10
C SER A 24 -4.59 12.19 3.93
N ALA A 25 -3.49 11.93 3.22
CA ALA A 25 -2.93 10.58 3.08
C ALA A 25 -2.39 10.05 4.42
N ALA A 26 -1.78 10.91 5.25
CA ALA A 26 -1.38 10.54 6.61
C ALA A 26 -2.59 10.16 7.48
N ALA A 27 -3.67 10.94 7.43
CA ALA A 27 -4.91 10.64 8.13
C ALA A 27 -5.52 9.29 7.70
N PHE A 28 -5.50 9.01 6.39
CA PHE A 28 -5.92 7.71 5.86
C PHE A 28 -5.05 6.56 6.38
N VAL A 29 -3.72 6.71 6.39
CA VAL A 29 -2.84 5.66 6.93
C VAL A 29 -3.14 5.42 8.41
N ARG A 30 -3.33 6.47 9.21
CA ARG A 30 -3.70 6.32 10.62
C ARG A 30 -5.04 5.60 10.79
N SER A 31 -6.04 5.85 9.93
CA SER A 31 -7.33 5.16 10.05
C SER A 31 -7.24 3.66 9.76
N VAL A 32 -6.34 3.23 8.87
CA VAL A 32 -6.18 1.80 8.52
C VAL A 32 -5.10 1.07 9.32
N ALA A 33 -4.18 1.81 9.96
CA ALA A 33 -3.06 1.26 10.72
C ALA A 33 -3.19 1.46 12.24
N ASN A 34 -4.42 1.39 12.76
CA ASN A 34 -4.72 1.50 14.21
C ASN A 34 -4.16 2.78 14.85
N GLY A 35 -4.30 3.92 14.18
CA GLY A 35 -3.80 5.23 14.63
C GLY A 35 -2.33 5.50 14.31
N ASN A 36 -1.59 4.55 13.76
CA ASN A 36 -0.17 4.70 13.44
C ASN A 36 0.08 5.14 12.00
N GLU A 37 1.25 5.71 11.73
CA GLU A 37 1.71 6.03 10.37
C GLU A 37 2.58 4.93 9.78
N THR A 38 2.15 3.67 9.92
CA THR A 38 2.93 2.52 9.47
C THR A 38 3.00 2.48 7.95
N VAL A 39 4.21 2.49 7.43
CA VAL A 39 4.51 2.37 6.01
C VAL A 39 5.38 1.14 5.73
N PRO A 40 5.25 0.49 4.56
CA PRO A 40 4.34 0.82 3.47
C PRO A 40 2.89 0.38 3.74
N THR A 41 1.91 1.21 3.41
CA THR A 41 0.48 0.86 3.39
C THR A 41 0.00 0.86 1.94
N VAL A 42 -0.80 -0.14 1.55
CA VAL A 42 -1.29 -0.31 0.18
C VAL A 42 -2.80 -0.48 0.21
N THR A 43 -3.48 0.22 -0.69
CA THR A 43 -4.91 0.05 -0.93
C THR A 43 -5.13 -0.52 -2.32
N ILE A 44 -5.99 -1.54 -2.42
CA ILE A 44 -6.38 -2.21 -3.66
C ILE A 44 -7.90 -2.30 -3.64
N GLY A 45 -8.57 -1.48 -4.45
CA GLY A 45 -10.03 -1.30 -4.34
C GLY A 45 -10.42 -0.85 -2.93
N GLU A 46 -11.33 -1.58 -2.30
CA GLU A 46 -11.79 -1.31 -0.92
C GLU A 46 -10.89 -1.94 0.16
N VAL A 47 -9.87 -2.71 -0.23
CA VAL A 47 -9.02 -3.44 0.71
C VAL A 47 -7.74 -2.67 1.00
N SER A 48 -7.51 -2.34 2.27
CA SER A 48 -6.25 -1.76 2.73
C SER A 48 -5.38 -2.77 3.47
N LEU A 49 -4.08 -2.73 3.20
CA LEU A 49 -3.07 -3.62 3.76
C LEU A 49 -1.96 -2.79 4.40
N VAL A 50 -1.68 -3.07 5.68
CA VAL A 50 -0.62 -2.40 6.44
C VAL A 50 0.64 -3.27 6.40
N ASN A 51 1.75 -2.70 5.92
CA ASN A 51 3.05 -3.36 5.74
C ASN A 51 2.98 -4.73 5.02
N PRO A 52 2.31 -4.86 3.85
CA PRO A 52 2.20 -6.14 3.17
C PRO A 52 3.50 -6.56 2.47
N SER A 53 3.58 -7.84 2.13
CA SER A 53 4.58 -8.35 1.18
C SER A 53 4.16 -8.10 -0.27
N ALA A 54 5.14 -8.00 -1.18
CA ALA A 54 4.87 -7.82 -2.61
C ALA A 54 4.06 -8.97 -3.22
N ARG A 55 4.29 -10.21 -2.74
CA ARG A 55 3.52 -11.39 -3.16
C ARG A 55 2.03 -11.21 -2.84
N ARG A 56 1.73 -10.78 -1.61
CA ARG A 56 0.34 -10.59 -1.16
C ARG A 56 -0.38 -9.51 -1.95
N VAL A 57 0.29 -8.40 -2.23
CA VAL A 57 -0.27 -7.32 -3.05
C VAL A 57 -0.55 -7.81 -4.47
N ARG A 58 0.39 -8.51 -5.10
CA ARG A 58 0.20 -9.09 -6.44
C ARG A 58 -1.01 -10.03 -6.48
N GLU A 59 -1.08 -10.98 -5.54
CA GLU A 59 -2.17 -11.96 -5.46
C GLU A 59 -3.55 -11.29 -5.28
N LEU A 60 -3.63 -10.24 -4.46
CA LEU A 60 -4.87 -9.51 -4.27
C LEU A 60 -5.24 -8.66 -5.50
N SER A 61 -4.28 -7.96 -6.12
CA SER A 61 -4.55 -7.16 -7.32
C SER A 61 -5.12 -8.00 -8.48
N GLN A 62 -4.71 -9.27 -8.57
CA GLN A 62 -5.19 -10.20 -9.60
C GLN A 62 -6.56 -10.80 -9.31
N ARG A 63 -7.06 -10.68 -8.08
CA ARG A 63 -8.39 -11.16 -7.68
C ARG A 63 -9.47 -10.07 -7.77
N THR A 64 -9.05 -8.81 -7.74
CA THR A 64 -9.92 -7.64 -7.78
C THR A 64 -10.01 -7.02 -9.18
N ALA A 65 -9.24 -7.55 -10.15
CA ALA A 65 -9.31 -7.22 -11.57
C ALA A 65 -10.30 -8.16 -12.29
#